data_AF-A0A4Y8PSY8-F1
#
_entry.id   AF-A0A4Y8PSY8-F1
#
_cell.length_a   1.000
_cell.length_b   1.000
_cell.length_c   1.000
_cell.angle_alpha   90.00
_cell.angle_beta   90.00
_cell.angle_gamma   90.00
#
_symmetry.space_group_name_H-M   'P 1'
#
loop_
_entity.id
_entity.type
_entity.pdbx_description
1 polymer ?
#
loop_
_entity_poly.entity_id
_entity_poly.type
_entity_poly.pdbx_seq_one_letter_code
_entity_poly.pdbx_strand_id
1 'polypeptide(L)' 'MWKSMLKTNRLEIQMEALSQVVEVKLQEAGAVETPGTAIRLSHAELMQVMHTLLEINRTFRGDETYFEA' A
#
# COMPACT_ATOMS: atom_id res chain seq x y z
N MET A 1 16.19 -3.31 -9.52
CA MET A 1 16.10 -4.52 -8.65
C MET A 1 15.01 -4.28 -7.62
N TRP A 2 14.05 -5.20 -7.49
CA TRP A 2 12.99 -5.10 -6.49
C TRP A 2 13.54 -5.27 -5.08
N LYS A 3 13.12 -4.38 -4.16
CA LYS A 3 13.44 -4.40 -2.74
C LYS A 3 12.16 -4.65 -1.95
N SER A 4 12.15 -5.69 -1.11
CA SER A 4 11.04 -5.92 -0.17
C SER A 4 11.10 -4.86 0.92
N MET A 5 9.99 -4.16 1.13
CA MET A 5 9.84 -3.06 2.09
C MET A 5 9.02 -3.49 3.30
N LEU A 6 7.99 -4.31 3.08
CA LEU A 6 7.16 -4.91 4.13
C LEU A 6 6.73 -6.30 3.68
N LYS A 7 6.78 -7.29 4.57
CA LYS A 7 6.25 -8.62 4.30
C LYS A 7 5.54 -9.16 5.53
N THR A 8 4.29 -9.55 5.35
CA THR A 8 3.43 -10.18 6.35
C THR A 8 2.76 -11.41 5.73
N ASN A 9 1.95 -12.12 6.51
CA ASN A 9 1.21 -13.29 6.06
C ASN A 9 0.05 -12.96 5.10
N ARG A 10 -0.33 -11.68 4.95
CA ARG A 10 -1.46 -11.24 4.11
C ARG A 10 -1.10 -10.18 3.08
N LEU A 11 0.08 -9.57 3.22
CA LEU A 11 0.48 -8.39 2.47
C LEU A 11 1.99 -8.40 2.27
N GLU A 12 2.44 -8.13 1.05
CA GLU A 12 3.82 -7.80 0.74
C GLU A 12 3.88 -6.49 -0.04
N ILE A 13 4.79 -5.59 0.34
CA ILE A 13 5.08 -4.34 -0.36
C ILE A 13 6.51 -4.41 -0.86
N GLN A 14 6.69 -4.22 -2.16
CA GLN A 14 7.99 -4.19 -2.83
C GLN A 14 8.16 -2.87 -3.57
N MET A 15 9.40 -2.42 -3.70
CA MET A 15 9.75 -1.19 -4.41
C MET A 15 10.82 -1.47 -5.45
N GLU A 16 10.66 -0.90 -6.63
CA GLU A 16 11.69 -0.82 -7.66
C GLU A 16 12.18 0.63 -7.72
N ALA A 17 13.41 0.87 -7.27
CA ALA A 17 13.92 2.22 -7.04
C ALA A 17 14.27 3.00 -8.32
N LEU A 18 14.59 2.32 -9.43
CA LEU A 18 15.00 2.95 -10.69
C LEU A 18 13.79 3.46 -11.48
N SER A 19 12.72 2.70 -11.47
CA SER A 19 11.45 2.97 -12.13
C SER A 19 10.44 3.68 -11.22
N GLN A 20 10.78 3.86 -9.94
CA GLN A 20 9.94 4.50 -8.93
C GLN A 20 8.54 3.87 -8.84
N VAL A 21 8.50 2.54 -8.95
CA VAL A 21 7.26 1.75 -8.87
C VAL A 21 7.21 1.04 -7.53
N VAL A 22 6.03 1.06 -6.91
CA VAL A 22 5.70 0.24 -5.74
C VAL A 22 4.70 -0.83 -6.16
N GLU A 23 4.92 -2.06 -5.71
CA GLU A 23 4.02 -3.18 -5.92
C GLU A 23 3.50 -3.68 -4.57
N VAL A 24 2.18 -3.71 -4.43
CA VAL A 24 1.46 -4.19 -3.26
C VAL A 24 0.78 -5.51 -3.61
N LYS A 25 1.20 -6.60 -2.98
CA LYS A 25 0.68 -7.95 -3.20
C LYS A 25 -0.19 -8.35 -2.03
N LEU A 26 -1.45 -8.64 -2.29
CA LEU A 26 -2.33 -9.28 -1.32
C LEU A 26 -2.11 -10.80 -1.38
N GLN A 27 -1.85 -11.42 -0.23
CA GLN A 27 -1.72 -12.87 -0.14
C GLN A 27 -3.06 -13.44 0.31
N GLU A 28 -3.63 -14.35 -0.48
CA GLU A 28 -4.82 -15.08 -0.06
C GLU A 28 -4.46 -16.09 1.03
N ALA A 29 -5.24 -16.09 2.11
CA ALA A 29 -5.02 -17.04 3.20
C ALA A 29 -5.33 -18.46 2.72
N GLY A 30 -4.29 -19.29 2.59
CA GLY A 30 -4.40 -20.70 2.22
C GLY A 30 -4.09 -21.04 0.77
N ALA A 31 -3.81 -20.05 -0.08
CA ALA A 31 -3.37 -20.30 -1.44
C ALA A 31 -1.84 -20.23 -1.50
N VAL A 32 -1.20 -21.40 -1.58
CA VAL A 32 0.26 -21.51 -1.65
C VAL A 32 0.79 -21.05 -3.02
N GLU A 33 -0.05 -20.95 -4.05
CA GLU A 33 0.42 -20.78 -5.44
C GLU A 33 -0.48 -19.95 -6.38
N THR A 34 -1.56 -19.31 -5.93
CA THR A 34 -2.22 -18.30 -6.79
C THR A 34 -1.49 -16.97 -6.65
N PRO A 35 -1.08 -16.32 -7.76
CA PRO A 35 -0.54 -14.97 -7.71
C PRO A 35 -1.67 -14.06 -7.24
N GLY A 36 -1.67 -13.75 -5.94
CA GLY A 36 -2.67 -12.86 -5.36
C GLY A 36 -2.65 -11.50 -6.05
N THR A 37 -3.76 -10.78 -5.96
CA THR A 37 -3.94 -9.48 -6.63
C THR A 37 -2.79 -8.54 -6.28
N ALA A 38 -2.03 -8.15 -7.31
CA ALA A 38 -0.92 -7.21 -7.19
C ALA A 38 -1.34 -5.85 -7.76
N ILE A 39 -1.27 -4.82 -6.95
CA ILE A 39 -1.50 -3.43 -7.35
C ILE A 39 -0.14 -2.78 -7.56
N ARG A 40 0.08 -2.22 -8.74
CA ARG A 40 1.26 -1.40 -9.04
C ARG A 40 0.90 0.06 -8.97
N LEU A 41 1.72 0.82 -8.28
CA LEU A 41 1.59 2.25 -8.09
C LEU A 41 2.83 2.92 -8.65
N SER A 42 2.62 3.90 -9.51
CA SER A 42 3.63 4.91 -9.83
C SER A 42 3.96 5.76 -8.60
N HIS A 43 5.03 6.53 -8.69
CA HIS A 43 5.38 7.48 -7.64
C HIS A 43 4.25 8.47 -7.32
N ALA A 44 3.55 8.98 -8.34
CA ALA A 44 2.46 9.93 -8.14
C ALA A 44 1.25 9.30 -7.42
N GLU A 45 0.85 8.09 -7.82
CA GLU A 45 -0.24 7.35 -7.16
C GLU A 45 0.14 6.98 -5.72
N LEU A 46 1.39 6.56 -5.48
CA LEU A 46 1.89 6.29 -4.14
C LEU A 46 1.78 7.54 -3.25
N MET A 47 2.18 8.71 -3.75
CA MET A 47 2.07 9.95 -2.99
C MET A 47 0.62 10.27 -2.63
N GLN A 48 -0.32 10.11 -3.56
CA GLN A 48 -1.75 10.31 -3.29
C GLN A 48 -2.29 9.34 -2.24
N VAL A 49 -1.94 8.05 -2.34
CA VAL A 49 -2.33 7.05 -1.35
C VAL A 49 -1.74 7.38 0.03
N MET A 50 -0.46 7.78 0.09
CA MET A 50 0.19 8.16 1.35
C MET A 50 -0.49 9.36 2.01
N HIS A 51 -0.82 10.39 1.24
CA HIS A 51 -1.60 11.54 1.75
C HIS A 51 -2.95 11.09 2.31
N THR A 52 -3.69 10.28 1.57
CA THR A 52 -5.00 9.76 2.00
C THR A 52 -4.88 8.94 3.29
N LEU A 53 -3.88 8.07 3.40
CA LEU A 53 -3.65 7.26 4.61
C LEU A 53 -3.27 8.10 5.82
N LEU A 54 -2.54 9.21 5.63
CA LEU A 54 -2.23 10.15 6.71
C LEU A 54 -3.49 10.89 7.18
N GLU A 55 -4.36 11.31 6.28
CA GLU A 55 -5.66 11.92 6.62
C GLU A 55 -6.56 10.95 7.38
N ILE A 56 -6.64 9.68 6.93
CA ILE A 56 -7.31 8.61 7.67
C ILE A 56 -6.70 8.45 9.08
N ASN A 57 -5.38 8.48 9.20
CA ASN A 57 -4.70 8.35 10.50
C ASN A 57 -5.06 9.50 11.45
N ARG A 58 -5.08 10.74 10.95
CA ARG A 58 -5.51 11.93 11.71
C ARG A 58 -6.96 11.79 12.16
N THR A 59 -7.83 11.30 11.29
CA THR A 59 -9.24 11.01 11.61
C THR A 59 -9.35 9.98 12.74
N PHE A 60 -8.61 8.87 12.69
CA PHE A 60 -8.62 7.86 13.77
C PHE A 60 -8.11 8.39 15.11
N ARG A 61 -7.17 9.34 15.10
CA ARG A 61 -6.67 9.99 16.33
C ARG A 61 -7.66 11.01 16.90
N GLY A 62 -8.69 11.39 16.15
CA GLY A 62 -9.59 12.49 16.50
C GLY A 62 -8.94 13.86 16.32
N ASP A 63 -7.84 13.95 15.55
CA ASP A 63 -7.12 15.20 15.29
C ASP A 63 -7.89 16.10 14.29
N GLU A 64 -8.83 15.52 13.52
CA GLU A 64 -9.75 16.24 12.65
C GLU A 64 -11.16 15.62 12.76
N THR A 65 -12.18 16.47 12.82
CA THR A 65 -13.58 16.04 12.72
C THR A 65 -13.85 15.70 11.26
N TYR A 66 -14.10 14.42 10.95
CA TYR A 66 -14.48 14.01 9.59
C TYR A 66 -15.83 14.65 9.24
N PHE A 67 -15.82 15.64 8.36
CA PHE A 67 -17.01 16.18 7.73
C PHE A 67 -17.05 15.70 6.29
N GLU A 68 -17.89 14.70 6.01
CA GLU A 68 -18.30 14.39 4.64
C GLU A 68 -19.21 15.54 4.16
N ALA A 69 -18.84 16.20 3.06
CA ALA A 69 -19.62 17.26 2.42
C ALA A 69 -20.60 16.68 1.40
#